data_AF-A0A1F8NZQ9-F1
#
_entry.id   AF-A0A1F8NZQ9-F1
#
_cell.length_a   1.000
_cell.length_b   1.000
_cell.length_c   1.000
_cell.angle_alpha   90.00
_cell.angle_beta   90.00
_cell.angle_gamma   90.00
#
_symmetry.space_group_name_H-M   'P 1'
#
loop_
_entity.id
_entity.type
_entity.pdbx_description
1 polymer ?
#
loop_
_entity_poly.entity_id
_entity_poly.type
_entity_poly.pdbx_seq_one_letter_code
_entity_poly.pdbx_strand_id
1 'polypeptide(L)'
;MEACRDADGLVIEATYLEVEAEMARSFGHLTARQAAELAATAGVGHLYLTHISRRYREREVLEEAAAVFPNVSVARDFDHIQIRRPDG
;
A
#
# COMPACT_ATOMS: atom_id res chain seq x y z
N MET A 1 -10.66 -8.93 -7.78
CA MET A 1 -10.68 -7.91 -6.69
C MET A 1 -12.01 -7.97 -5.96
N GLU A 2 -12.31 -9.12 -5.34
CA GLU A 2 -13.55 -9.32 -4.58
C GLU A 2 -13.26 -9.41 -3.08
N ALA A 3 -12.11 -9.98 -2.71
CA ALA A 3 -11.72 -10.19 -1.31
C ALA A 3 -11.52 -8.89 -0.49
N CYS A 4 -11.21 -7.76 -1.12
CA CYS A 4 -10.95 -6.49 -0.44
C CYS A 4 -11.81 -5.33 -0.94
N ARG A 5 -12.89 -5.62 -1.68
CA ARG A 5 -13.78 -4.57 -2.19
C ARG A 5 -14.42 -3.82 -1.02
N ASP A 6 -14.37 -2.49 -1.08
CA ASP A 6 -14.96 -1.56 -0.11
C ASP A 6 -14.51 -1.77 1.35
N ALA A 7 -13.33 -2.37 1.57
CA ALA A 7 -12.79 -2.57 2.91
C ALA A 7 -12.37 -1.23 3.54
N ASP A 8 -12.61 -1.02 4.84
CA ASP A 8 -12.20 0.22 5.54
C ASP A 8 -10.68 0.44 5.53
N GLY A 9 -9.91 -0.64 5.49
CA GLY A 9 -8.45 -0.60 5.43
C GLY A 9 -7.87 -1.82 4.73
N LEU A 10 -6.80 -1.61 3.97
CA LEU A 10 -6.03 -2.65 3.30
C LEU A 10 -4.58 -2.60 3.77
N VAL A 11 -4.10 -3.69 4.36
CA VAL A 11 -2.66 -3.89 4.62
C VAL A 11 -2.11 -4.76 3.51
N ILE A 12 -1.09 -4.27 2.80
CA ILE A 12 -0.49 -5.00 1.67
C ILE A 12 1.00 -4.65 1.54
N GLU A 13 1.76 -5.57 0.94
CA GLU A 13 3.17 -5.32 0.67
C GLU A 13 3.41 -4.24 -0.40
N ALA A 14 4.55 -3.58 -0.30
CA ALA A 14 5.11 -2.68 -1.32
C ALA A 14 6.64 -2.78 -1.31
N THR A 15 7.16 -3.98 -1.59
CA THR A 15 8.60 -4.25 -1.46
C THR A 15 9.46 -3.40 -2.40
N TYR A 16 8.93 -3.07 -3.56
CA TYR A 16 9.64 -2.33 -4.61
C TYR A 16 8.99 -0.98 -4.93
N LEU A 17 9.75 -0.09 -5.58
CA LEU A 17 9.19 1.06 -6.30
C LEU A 17 8.95 0.70 -7.76
N GLU A 18 8.17 1.51 -8.47
CA GLU A 18 7.81 1.29 -9.87
C GLU A 18 9.03 1.23 -10.79
N VAL A 19 10.10 1.97 -10.46
CA VAL A 19 11.37 1.92 -11.18
C VAL A 19 11.99 0.50 -11.21
N GLU A 20 11.61 -0.37 -10.27
CA GLU A 20 12.04 -1.77 -10.18
C GLU A 20 10.89 -2.77 -10.48
N ALA A 21 9.86 -2.37 -11.23
CA ALA A 21 8.68 -3.20 -11.52
C ALA A 21 9.00 -4.56 -12.16
N GLU A 22 10.05 -4.65 -12.99
CA GLU A 22 10.50 -5.93 -13.54
C GLU A 22 11.04 -6.88 -12.47
N MET A 23 11.79 -6.35 -11.50
CA MET A 23 12.31 -7.12 -10.38
C MET A 23 11.19 -7.51 -9.41
N ALA A 24 10.22 -6.62 -9.18
CA ALA A 24 9.02 -6.94 -8.41
C ALA A 24 8.31 -8.16 -9.03
N ARG A 25 8.08 -8.14 -10.35
CA ARG A 25 7.48 -9.27 -11.08
C ARG A 25 8.31 -10.55 -11.02
N SER A 26 9.63 -10.47 -11.18
CA SER A 26 10.48 -11.68 -11.21
C SER A 26 10.55 -12.38 -9.86
N PHE A 27 10.46 -11.63 -8.75
CA PHE A 27 10.45 -12.17 -7.40
C PHE A 27 9.03 -12.35 -6.82
N GLY A 28 7.98 -12.01 -7.57
CA GLY A 28 6.59 -12.18 -7.14
C GLY A 28 6.14 -11.20 -6.05
N HIS A 29 6.70 -10.00 -6.04
CA HIS A 29 6.35 -8.91 -5.13
C HIS A 29 5.63 -7.77 -5.85
N LEU A 30 5.05 -6.85 -5.08
CA LEU A 30 4.41 -5.64 -5.58
C LEU A 30 5.32 -4.41 -5.52
N THR A 31 5.06 -3.47 -6.44
CA THR A 31 5.51 -2.09 -6.31
C THR A 31 4.55 -1.27 -5.44
N ALA A 32 5.03 -0.17 -4.87
CA ALA A 32 4.17 0.77 -4.12
C ALA A 32 3.07 1.33 -5.01
N ARG A 33 3.38 1.63 -6.28
CA ARG A 33 2.40 1.98 -7.31
C ARG A 33 1.33 0.90 -7.50
N GLN A 34 1.71 -0.37 -7.67
CA GLN A 34 0.76 -1.47 -7.88
C GLN A 34 -0.17 -1.70 -6.68
N ALA A 35 0.38 -1.60 -5.46
CA ALA A 35 -0.42 -1.66 -4.24
C ALA A 35 -1.46 -0.53 -4.19
N ALA A 36 -1.07 0.68 -4.58
CA ALA A 36 -1.97 1.84 -4.64
C ALA A 36 -3.03 1.71 -5.74
N GLU A 37 -2.68 1.22 -6.92
CA GLU A 37 -3.64 0.95 -8.02
C GLU A 37 -4.69 -0.11 -7.60
N LEU A 38 -4.26 -1.14 -6.87
CA LEU A 38 -5.15 -2.15 -6.31
C LEU A 38 -6.10 -1.53 -5.28
N ALA A 39 -5.58 -0.73 -4.35
CA ALA A 39 -6.38 -0.05 -3.34
C ALA A 39 -7.44 0.87 -3.99
N ALA A 40 -7.03 1.67 -4.97
CA ALA A 40 -7.92 2.57 -5.71
C ALA A 40 -9.02 1.79 -6.44
N THR A 41 -8.66 0.67 -7.08
CA THR A 41 -9.64 -0.16 -7.82
C THR A 41 -10.59 -0.92 -6.89
N ALA A 42 -10.11 -1.33 -5.72
CA ALA A 42 -10.91 -2.02 -4.71
C ALA A 42 -11.83 -1.07 -3.93
N GLY A 43 -11.61 0.25 -3.97
CA GLY A 43 -12.43 1.22 -3.26
C GLY A 43 -12.22 1.19 -1.74
N VAL A 44 -11.02 0.84 -1.28
CA VAL A 44 -10.74 0.74 0.15
C VAL A 44 -10.67 2.11 0.82
N GLY A 45 -10.98 2.17 2.11
CA GLY A 45 -10.92 3.40 2.89
C GLY A 45 -9.49 3.91 3.05
N HIS A 46 -8.58 3.08 3.56
CA HIS A 46 -7.17 3.43 3.82
C HIS A 46 -6.20 2.34 3.33
N LEU A 47 -5.04 2.73 2.81
CA LEU A 47 -3.97 1.83 2.38
C LEU A 47 -2.81 1.87 3.36
N TYR A 48 -2.42 0.72 3.91
CA TYR A 48 -1.28 0.56 4.79
C TYR A 48 -0.23 -0.31 4.10
N LEU A 49 0.88 0.31 3.72
CA LEU A 49 1.98 -0.37 3.05
C LEU A 49 2.93 -0.97 4.06
N THR A 50 3.33 -2.22 3.84
CA THR A 50 4.30 -2.94 4.67
C THR A 50 5.31 -3.70 3.80
N HIS A 51 6.23 -4.44 4.43
CA HIS A 51 7.22 -5.29 3.75
C HIS A 51 8.07 -4.52 2.73
N ILE A 52 8.59 -3.36 3.15
CA ILE A 52 9.37 -2.45 2.32
C ILE A 52 10.83 -2.88 2.23
N SER A 53 11.43 -2.86 1.03
CA SER A 53 12.86 -3.08 0.91
C SER A 53 13.65 -1.97 1.60
N ARG A 54 14.67 -2.35 2.39
CA ARG A 54 15.58 -1.43 3.09
C ARG A 54 16.36 -0.48 2.18
N ARG A 55 16.27 -0.67 0.86
CA ARG A 55 16.84 0.21 -0.18
C ARG A 55 16.16 1.57 -0.26
N TYR A 56 14.87 1.63 0.11
CA TYR A 56 14.04 2.82 -0.06
C TYR A 56 13.80 3.53 1.27
N ARG A 57 13.72 4.86 1.21
CA ARG A 57 13.22 5.65 2.33
C ARG A 57 11.70 5.56 2.35
N GLU A 58 11.13 5.56 3.55
CA GLU A 58 9.67 5.60 3.77
C GLU A 58 8.99 6.68 2.92
N ARG A 59 9.61 7.86 2.84
CA ARG A 59 9.11 8.99 2.07
C ARG A 59 8.97 8.68 0.58
N GLU A 60 9.91 7.95 -0.02
CA GLU A 60 9.88 7.62 -1.46
C GLU A 60 8.72 6.67 -1.78
N VAL A 61 8.52 5.66 -0.90
CA VAL A 61 7.39 4.73 -0.99
C VAL A 61 6.06 5.47 -0.84
N LEU A 62 5.97 6.37 0.14
CA LEU A 62 4.77 7.16 0.39
C LEU A 62 4.46 8.08 -0.79
N GLU A 63 5.45 8.79 -1.34
CA GLU A 63 5.27 9.70 -2.48
C GLU A 63 4.77 8.94 -3.72
N GLU A 64 5.33 7.77 -4.02
CA GLU A 64 4.90 6.95 -5.17
C GLU A 64 3.46 6.44 -5.00
N ALA A 65 3.13 5.89 -3.84
CA ALA A 65 1.79 5.37 -3.58
C ALA A 65 0.74 6.48 -3.52
N ALA A 66 1.05 7.61 -2.85
CA ALA A 66 0.14 8.74 -2.70
C ALA A 66 -0.18 9.44 -4.03
N ALA A 67 0.71 9.33 -5.03
CA ALA A 67 0.43 9.81 -6.39
C ALA A 67 -0.72 9.06 -7.08
N VAL A 68 -1.05 7.85 -6.62
CA VAL A 68 -2.17 7.04 -7.14
C VAL A 68 -3.34 6.98 -6.15
N PHE A 69 -3.05 6.79 -4.86
CA PHE A 69 -4.05 6.65 -3.80
C PHE A 69 -3.68 7.52 -2.59
N PRO A 70 -4.30 8.71 -2.43
CA PRO A 70 -3.87 9.68 -1.41
C PRO A 70 -4.00 9.22 0.05
N ASN A 71 -4.96 8.34 0.37
CA ASN A 71 -5.19 7.91 1.75
C ASN A 71 -4.32 6.71 2.14
N VAL A 72 -3.00 6.92 2.10
CA VAL A 72 -1.99 5.89 2.29
C VAL A 72 -1.07 6.21 3.46
N SER A 73 -0.56 5.17 4.11
CA SER A 73 0.49 5.27 5.13
C SER A 73 1.47 4.11 4.98
N VAL A 74 2.73 4.34 5.32
CA VAL A 74 3.73 3.26 5.42
C VAL A 74 3.81 2.83 6.87
N ALA A 75 3.51 1.57 7.13
CA ALA A 75 3.53 1.01 8.47
C ALA A 75 4.96 0.84 8.98
N ARG A 76 5.17 1.16 10.24
CA ARG A 76 6.44 0.96 10.97
C ARG A 76 6.31 -0.14 12.00
N ASP A 77 7.44 -0.64 12.43
CA ASP A 77 7.51 -1.57 13.55
C ASP A 77 6.81 -0.97 14.78
N PHE A 78 5.90 -1.76 15.37
CA PHE A 78 5.08 -1.38 16.52
C PHE A 78 4.00 -0.32 16.28
N ASP A 79 3.67 0.01 15.03
CA ASP A 79 2.51 0.87 14.76
C ASP A 79 1.20 0.21 15.21
N HIS A 80 0.34 1.00 15.84
CA HIS A 80 -1.01 0.62 16.21
C HIS A 80 -2.03 1.44 15.43
N ILE A 81 -2.82 0.75 14.61
CA ILE A 81 -3.86 1.37 13.77
C ILE A 81 -5.22 0.93 14.32
N GLN A 82 -6.09 1.90 14.60
CA GLN A 82 -7.46 1.65 15.02
C GLN A 82 -8.40 1.92 13.85
N ILE A 83 -9.06 0.87 13.34
CA ILE A 83 -10.15 1.01 12.38
C ILE A 83 -11.45 1.27 13.14
N ARG A 84 -12.07 2.41 12.86
CA ARG A 84 -13.38 2.78 13.42
C ARG A 84 -14.43 2.57 12.35
N ARG A 85 -15.57 2.02 12.73
CA ARG A 85 -16.74 2.06 11.85
C ARG A 85 -17.16 3.52 11.70
N PRO A 86 -17.57 3.96 10.50
CA PRO A 86 -18.25 5.23 10.37
C PRO A 86 -19.48 5.23 11.29
N ASP A 87 -19.69 6.31 12.03
CA ASP A 87 -20.91 6.48 12.82
C ASP A 87 -22.11 6.43 11.87
N GLY A 88 -23.08 5.57 12.16
CA GLY A 88 -24.32 5.41 11.41
C GLY A 88 -25.39 6.43 11.79
#